data_AF-A0A972Q1E5-F1
#
_entry.id   AF-A0A972Q1E5-F1
#
_cell.length_a   1.000
_cell.length_b   1.000
_cell.length_c   1.000
_cell.angle_alpha   90.00
_cell.angle_beta   90.00
_cell.angle_gamma   90.00
#
_symmetry.space_group_name_H-M   'P 1'
#
loop_
_entity.id
_entity.type
_entity.pdbx_description
1 polymer ?
#
loop_
_entity_poly.entity_id
_entity_poly.type
_entity_poly.pdbx_seq_one_letter_code
_entity_poly.pdbx_strand_id
1 'polypeptide(L)'
;MDNFSIATEDLPTYVLRQIASELDASNRKIAAFLLTHLDEDGLLTISLLEVARYYHVPLGDVERVQRIIQRADPVGVGSSSPKDALLSQLDILSETRLIPPHARELIQSGMDLLSRHQLSELARRMKVPLRQVQQAYRFISENLNPFPGRANWGDVRQPANSRLDVFHRPDVIISYLEGDVEKPLIVEIILPLNGTLRVNPVFKKAIHEAPEENKDSWKSDLERASLFVKCLQQRNHTMQRLIHRLVVLQSWRCTNRPFRELWRIRRYNCQTSGSFHFHLFLIEV
;
A
#
# COMPACT_ATOMS: atom_id res chain seq x y z
N MET A 1 2.19 -15.59 -27.85
CA MET A 1 3.13 -14.60 -27.28
C MET A 1 3.18 -14.90 -25.80
N ASP A 2 4.29 -15.47 -25.37
CA ASP A 2 4.45 -16.02 -24.04
C ASP A 2 4.32 -14.92 -23.00
N ASN A 3 3.47 -15.18 -22.01
CA ASN A 3 3.24 -14.31 -20.88
C ASN A 3 4.51 -14.37 -20.02
N PHE A 4 5.48 -13.49 -20.28
CA PHE A 4 6.62 -13.28 -19.39
C PHE A 4 6.10 -12.64 -18.10
N SER A 5 5.56 -13.46 -17.20
CA SER A 5 5.39 -13.09 -15.80
C SER A 5 6.79 -12.71 -15.30
N ILE A 6 7.01 -11.43 -15.02
CA ILE A 6 8.20 -10.99 -14.29
C ILE A 6 8.16 -11.75 -12.97
N ALA A 7 9.09 -12.70 -12.77
CA ALA A 7 9.19 -13.42 -11.51
C ALA A 7 9.53 -12.39 -10.43
N THR A 8 8.55 -12.02 -9.62
CA THR A 8 8.77 -11.19 -8.44
C THR A 8 9.53 -12.04 -7.43
N GLU A 9 10.83 -11.77 -7.28
CA GLU A 9 11.68 -12.47 -6.34
C GLU A 9 11.33 -12.04 -4.91
N ASP A 10 10.99 -13.02 -4.08
CA ASP A 10 10.65 -12.82 -2.67
C ASP A 10 11.87 -12.34 -1.87
N LEU A 11 11.65 -11.50 -0.85
CA LEU A 11 12.72 -10.87 -0.05
C LEU A 11 13.70 -11.90 0.54
N PRO A 12 13.25 -12.97 1.23
CA PRO A 12 14.10 -14.06 1.70
C PRO A 12 14.98 -14.65 0.59
N THR A 13 14.41 -14.88 -0.61
CA THR A 13 15.13 -15.48 -1.73
C THR A 13 16.19 -14.53 -2.27
N TYR A 14 15.83 -13.25 -2.44
CA TYR A 14 16.72 -12.20 -2.91
C TYR A 14 17.92 -12.03 -1.98
N VAL A 15 17.68 -11.92 -0.67
CA VAL A 15 18.74 -11.76 0.33
C VAL A 15 19.62 -13.00 0.40
N LEU A 16 19.03 -14.20 0.41
CA LEU A 16 19.80 -15.44 0.44
C LEU A 16 20.75 -15.55 -0.76
N ARG A 17 20.31 -15.13 -1.95
CA ARG A 17 21.14 -15.12 -3.15
C ARG A 17 22.35 -14.20 -3.01
N GLN A 18 22.19 -13.03 -2.41
CA GLN A 18 23.28 -12.06 -2.22
C GLN A 18 24.36 -12.58 -1.28
N ILE A 19 23.96 -13.20 -0.18
CA ILE A 19 24.89 -13.67 0.86
C ILE A 19 25.41 -15.09 0.60
N ALA A 20 24.91 -15.79 -0.43
CA ALA A 20 25.20 -17.20 -0.67
C ALA A 20 26.70 -17.49 -0.83
N SER A 21 27.48 -16.56 -1.38
CA SER A 21 28.93 -16.70 -1.57
C SER A 21 29.75 -16.53 -0.29
N GLU A 22 29.19 -15.88 0.73
CA GLU A 22 29.87 -15.61 2.01
C GLU A 22 29.59 -16.69 3.07
N LEU A 23 28.66 -17.61 2.79
CA LEU A 23 28.21 -18.65 3.71
C LEU A 23 28.70 -20.03 3.29
N ASP A 24 29.28 -20.77 4.24
CA ASP A 24 29.51 -22.21 4.10
C ASP A 24 28.19 -23.00 4.20
N ALA A 25 28.26 -24.31 3.96
CA ALA A 25 27.08 -25.17 3.91
C ALA A 25 26.28 -25.18 5.23
N SER A 26 26.94 -25.04 6.38
CA SER A 26 26.28 -24.99 7.69
C SER A 26 25.59 -23.64 7.91
N ASN A 27 26.31 -22.54 7.72
CA ASN A 27 25.75 -21.20 7.91
C ASN A 27 24.65 -20.88 6.89
N ARG A 28 24.67 -21.47 5.69
CA ARG A 28 23.60 -21.32 4.70
C ARG A 28 22.27 -21.86 5.19
N LYS A 29 22.26 -22.96 5.96
CA LYS A 29 21.02 -23.50 6.56
C LYS A 29 20.46 -22.56 7.62
N ILE A 30 21.35 -22.03 8.47
CA ILE A 30 20.98 -21.04 9.50
C ILE A 30 20.44 -19.77 8.84
N ALA A 31 21.09 -19.28 7.79
CA ALA A 31 20.66 -18.08 7.08
C ALA A 31 19.29 -18.27 6.42
N ALA A 32 19.09 -19.38 5.71
CA ALA A 32 17.79 -19.70 5.13
C ALA A 32 16.68 -19.76 6.19
N PHE A 33 16.97 -20.37 7.34
CA PHE A 33 16.02 -20.45 8.45
C PHE A 33 15.69 -19.10 9.08
N LEU A 34 16.67 -18.21 9.25
CA LEU A 34 16.42 -16.85 9.71
C LEU A 34 15.57 -16.07 8.71
N LEU A 35 15.88 -16.19 7.41
CA LEU A 35 15.17 -15.48 6.35
C LEU A 35 13.72 -15.94 6.19
N THR A 36 13.40 -17.20 6.49
CA THR A 36 12.00 -17.67 6.50
C THR A 36 11.19 -17.15 7.70
N HIS A 37 11.85 -16.60 8.72
CA HIS A 37 11.20 -16.02 9.91
C HIS A 37 11.20 -14.48 9.89
N LEU A 38 11.30 -13.89 8.71
CA LEU A 38 11.12 -12.45 8.51
C LEU A 38 9.62 -12.10 8.46
N ASP A 39 9.26 -10.97 9.06
CA ASP A 39 7.97 -10.33 8.85
C ASP A 39 7.97 -9.41 7.61
N GLU A 40 6.81 -8.82 7.30
CA GLU A 40 6.63 -7.85 6.20
C GLU A 40 7.51 -6.58 6.37
N ASP A 41 7.96 -6.30 7.58
CA ASP A 41 8.84 -5.17 7.90
C ASP A 41 10.33 -5.51 7.68
N GLY A 42 10.65 -6.78 7.44
CA GLY A 42 12.01 -7.30 7.29
C GLY A 42 12.72 -7.56 8.62
N LEU A 43 11.97 -7.71 9.71
CA LEU A 43 12.46 -8.00 11.05
C LEU A 43 12.29 -9.47 11.41
N LEU A 44 13.16 -10.00 12.28
CA LEU A 44 13.06 -11.37 12.75
C LEU A 44 11.98 -11.53 13.81
N THR A 45 11.10 -12.50 13.60
CA THR A 45 10.05 -12.89 14.55
C THR A 45 10.52 -13.93 15.58
N ILE A 46 11.69 -14.54 15.35
CA ILE A 46 12.28 -15.59 16.19
C ILE A 46 13.52 -15.09 16.93
N SER A 47 13.75 -15.61 18.14
CA SER A 47 14.97 -15.27 18.89
C SER A 47 16.19 -16.05 18.39
N LEU A 48 17.35 -15.41 18.34
CA LEU A 48 18.60 -16.06 17.91
C LEU A 48 19.00 -17.23 18.82
N LEU A 49 18.62 -17.17 20.09
CA LEU A 49 18.86 -18.24 21.06
C LEU A 49 18.06 -19.50 20.71
N GLU A 50 16.81 -19.37 20.26
CA GLU A 50 16.01 -20.50 19.81
C GLU A 50 16.61 -21.14 18.55
N VAL A 51 17.08 -20.32 17.60
CA VAL A 51 17.78 -20.81 16.40
C VAL A 51 19.05 -21.57 16.77
N ALA A 52 19.85 -21.02 17.69
CA ALA A 52 21.07 -21.65 18.18
C ALA A 52 20.79 -23.01 18.82
N ARG A 53 19.73 -23.10 19.63
CA ARG A 53 19.29 -24.36 20.25
C ARG A 53 18.79 -25.37 19.22
N TYR A 54 18.05 -24.94 18.22
CA TYR A 54 17.51 -25.82 17.17
C TYR A 54 18.61 -26.46 16.32
N TYR A 55 19.63 -25.69 15.96
CA TYR A 55 20.76 -26.18 15.16
C TYR A 55 21.90 -26.78 15.99
N HIS A 56 21.81 -26.77 17.33
CA HIS A 56 22.86 -27.20 18.25
C HIS A 56 24.21 -26.49 17.99
N VAL A 57 24.17 -25.17 17.75
CA VAL A 57 25.34 -24.33 17.50
C VAL A 57 25.49 -23.24 18.57
N PRO A 58 26.69 -22.68 18.77
CA PRO A 58 26.89 -21.52 19.62
C PRO A 58 26.06 -20.31 19.15
N LEU A 59 25.56 -19.51 20.10
CA LEU A 59 24.83 -18.27 19.79
C LEU A 59 25.64 -17.31 18.90
N GLY A 60 26.95 -17.20 19.16
CA GLY A 60 27.84 -16.33 18.40
C GLY A 60 27.94 -16.69 16.91
N ASP A 61 27.71 -17.95 16.53
CA ASP A 61 27.65 -18.34 15.12
C ASP A 61 26.38 -17.83 14.45
N VAL A 62 25.24 -17.93 15.13
CA VAL A 62 23.96 -17.38 14.64
C VAL A 62 24.03 -15.85 14.52
N GLU A 63 24.61 -15.16 15.51
CA GLU A 63 24.82 -13.71 15.47
C GLU A 63 25.76 -13.29 14.33
N ARG A 64 26.78 -14.10 14.02
CA ARG A 64 27.66 -13.85 12.87
C ARG A 64 26.87 -13.98 11.56
N VAL A 65 26.03 -15.00 11.41
CA VAL A 65 25.16 -15.16 10.23
C VAL A 65 24.16 -14.00 10.12
N GLN A 66 23.53 -13.61 11.23
CA GLN A 66 22.63 -12.45 11.26
C GLN A 66 23.32 -11.17 10.79
N ARG A 67 24.56 -10.91 11.23
CA ARG A 67 25.34 -9.74 10.79
C ARG A 67 25.62 -9.73 9.29
N ILE A 68 25.84 -10.90 8.68
CA ILE A 68 25.99 -11.03 7.23
C ILE A 68 24.66 -10.67 6.54
N ILE A 69 23.53 -11.21 7.04
CA ILE A 69 22.19 -10.89 6.53
C ILE A 69 21.89 -9.38 6.62
N GLN A 70 22.21 -8.75 7.76
CA GLN A 70 21.97 -7.31 7.97
C GLN A 70 22.78 -6.40 7.03
N ARG A 71 23.88 -6.89 6.46
CA ARG A 71 24.70 -6.18 5.48
C ARG A 71 24.20 -6.35 4.04
N ALA A 72 23.29 -7.28 3.80
CA ALA A 72 22.64 -7.45 2.51
C ALA A 72 21.76 -6.23 2.15
N ASP A 73 21.31 -6.15 0.91
CA ASP A 73 20.34 -5.15 0.47
C ASP A 73 18.92 -5.73 0.57
N PRO A 74 17.99 -5.11 1.33
CA PRO A 74 18.11 -3.82 2.00
C PRO A 74 18.82 -3.93 3.36
N VAL A 75 19.67 -2.94 3.64
CA VAL A 75 20.49 -2.92 4.86
C VAL A 75 19.61 -2.92 6.10
N GLY A 76 19.96 -3.78 7.05
CA GLY A 76 19.26 -3.96 8.32
C GLY A 76 18.14 -5.00 8.29
N VAL A 77 17.89 -5.68 7.16
CA VAL A 77 17.03 -6.87 7.15
C VAL A 77 17.58 -7.96 8.06
N GLY A 78 16.69 -8.71 8.71
CA GLY A 78 17.08 -9.74 9.66
C GLY A 78 17.44 -9.19 11.03
N SER A 79 17.10 -7.93 11.32
CA SER A 79 17.22 -7.35 12.66
C SER A 79 16.07 -7.80 13.56
N SER A 80 16.36 -8.01 14.84
CA SER A 80 15.34 -8.40 15.82
C SER A 80 14.44 -7.24 16.25
N SER A 81 14.87 -6.00 16.02
CA SER A 81 14.09 -4.80 16.34
C SER A 81 14.37 -3.65 15.35
N PRO A 82 13.46 -2.67 15.23
CA PRO A 82 13.69 -1.47 14.41
C PRO A 82 14.93 -0.69 14.86
N LYS A 83 15.22 -0.72 16.16
CA LYS A 83 16.43 -0.11 16.73
C LYS A 83 17.69 -0.76 16.18
N ASP A 84 17.74 -2.09 16.16
CA ASP A 84 18.90 -2.83 15.64
C ASP A 84 19.05 -2.65 14.13
N ALA A 85 17.93 -2.55 13.40
CA ALA A 85 17.94 -2.23 11.97
C ALA A 85 18.59 -0.85 11.72
N LEU A 86 18.17 0.18 12.46
CA LEU A 86 18.76 1.52 12.35
C LEU A 86 20.24 1.56 12.71
N LEU A 87 20.65 0.81 13.75
CA LEU A 87 22.06 0.73 14.15
C LEU A 87 22.92 0.04 13.09
N SER A 88 22.45 -1.07 12.52
CA SER A 88 23.17 -1.75 11.44
C SER A 88 23.30 -0.88 10.18
N GLN A 89 22.26 -0.14 9.81
CA GLN A 89 22.31 0.83 8.71
C GLN A 89 23.29 1.97 8.99
N LEU A 90 23.30 2.48 10.23
CA LEU A 90 24.24 3.50 10.66
C LEU A 90 25.69 3.02 10.53
N ASP A 91 25.96 1.77 10.89
CA ASP A 91 27.30 1.18 10.85
C ASP A 91 27.81 1.08 9.41
N ILE A 92 26.96 0.66 8.47
CA ILE A 92 27.34 0.62 7.04
C ILE A 92 27.52 2.03 6.47
N LEU A 93 26.63 2.97 6.80
CA LEU A 93 26.78 4.36 6.34
C LEU A 93 28.03 5.03 6.90
N SER A 94 28.50 4.61 8.08
CA SER A 94 29.74 5.14 8.69
C SER A 94 30.99 4.82 7.87
N GLU A 95 30.95 3.74 7.07
CA GLU A 95 32.06 3.33 6.21
C GLU A 95 32.22 4.26 5.00
N THR A 96 31.15 4.98 4.62
CA THR A 96 31.11 5.81 3.39
C THR A 96 30.87 7.30 3.65
N ARG A 97 30.29 7.68 4.79
CA ARG A 97 29.88 9.06 5.08
C ARG A 97 30.14 9.45 6.54
N LEU A 98 30.44 10.73 6.74
CA LEU A 98 30.50 11.34 8.07
C LEU A 98 29.11 11.37 8.71
N ILE A 99 28.99 10.74 9.88
CA ILE A 99 27.76 10.69 10.67
C ILE A 99 27.73 11.87 11.64
N PRO A 100 26.57 12.54 11.83
CA PRO A 100 26.43 13.56 12.85
C PRO A 100 26.74 13.04 14.26
N PRO A 101 27.31 13.88 15.14
CA PRO A 101 27.52 13.49 16.53
C PRO A 101 26.19 13.13 17.19
N HIS A 102 26.22 12.19 18.13
CA HIS A 102 25.07 11.70 18.90
C HIS A 102 23.99 10.93 18.12
N ALA A 103 24.12 10.70 16.80
CA ALA A 103 23.14 9.93 16.03
C ALA A 103 22.96 8.49 16.56
N ARG A 104 24.07 7.80 16.86
CA ARG A 104 24.04 6.45 17.46
C ARG A 104 23.38 6.46 18.84
N GLU A 105 23.71 7.44 19.67
CA GLU A 105 23.19 7.56 21.05
C GLU A 105 21.69 7.86 21.05
N LEU A 106 21.21 8.67 20.10
CA LEU A 106 19.79 8.93 19.87
C LEU A 106 19.02 7.65 19.54
N ILE A 107 19.56 6.79 18.67
CA ILE A 107 18.93 5.50 18.35
C ILE A 107 19.01 4.55 19.55
N GLN A 108 20.11 4.55 20.32
CA GLN A 108 20.27 3.63 21.45
C GLN A 108 19.31 3.89 22.61
N SER A 109 19.13 5.17 22.97
CA SER A 109 18.47 5.56 24.21
C SER A 109 17.21 6.41 24.00
N GLY A 110 16.93 6.81 22.75
CA GLY A 110 15.96 7.83 22.42
C GLY A 110 14.82 7.39 21.51
N MET A 111 14.70 6.10 21.14
CA MET A 111 13.68 5.63 20.18
C MET A 111 12.26 6.10 20.54
N ASP A 112 11.83 5.96 21.80
CA ASP A 112 10.49 6.37 22.23
C ASP A 112 10.22 7.87 22.01
N LEU A 113 11.22 8.71 22.30
CA LEU A 113 11.13 10.15 22.16
C LEU A 113 11.30 10.59 20.70
N LEU A 114 12.10 9.86 19.91
CA LEU A 114 12.25 10.04 18.46
C LEU A 114 10.93 9.79 17.75
N SER A 115 10.22 8.69 18.10
CA SER A 115 8.90 8.36 17.54
C SER A 115 7.84 9.43 17.85
N ARG A 116 7.98 10.15 18.97
CA ARG A 116 7.07 11.23 19.38
C ARG A 116 7.52 12.62 18.92
N HIS A 117 8.63 12.72 18.18
CA HIS A 117 9.26 13.98 17.78
C HIS A 117 9.60 14.94 18.95
N GLN A 118 9.87 14.42 20.14
CA GLN A 118 10.15 15.21 21.35
C GLN A 118 11.65 15.59 21.47
N LEU A 119 12.15 16.34 20.49
CA LEU A 119 13.59 16.65 20.37
C LEU A 119 14.15 17.50 21.52
N SER A 120 13.33 18.39 22.08
CA SER A 120 13.72 19.22 23.23
C SER A 120 14.00 18.40 24.48
N GLU A 121 13.24 17.33 24.69
CA GLU A 121 13.40 16.44 25.84
C GLU A 121 14.61 15.53 25.66
N LEU A 122 14.86 15.05 24.44
CA LEU A 122 16.09 14.35 24.06
C LEU A 122 17.34 15.20 24.34
N ALA A 123 17.33 16.46 23.92
CA ALA A 123 18.43 17.39 24.17
C ALA A 123 18.72 17.57 25.66
N ARG A 124 17.67 17.69 26.49
CA ARG A 124 17.81 17.77 27.96
C ARG A 124 18.37 16.48 28.56
N ARG A 125 17.87 15.32 28.12
CA ARG A 125 18.29 14.00 28.63
C ARG A 125 19.76 13.71 28.31
N MET A 126 20.18 14.05 27.10
CA MET A 126 21.56 13.82 26.63
C MET A 126 22.53 14.94 27.05
N LYS A 127 22.02 16.06 27.57
CA LYS A 127 22.80 17.27 27.89
C LYS A 127 23.55 17.82 26.68
N VAL A 128 22.92 17.76 25.51
CA VAL A 128 23.47 18.17 24.21
C VAL A 128 22.67 19.38 23.70
N PRO A 129 23.29 20.36 23.01
CA PRO A 129 22.55 21.47 22.42
C PRO A 129 21.49 20.99 21.42
N LEU A 130 20.29 21.58 21.50
CA LEU A 130 19.13 21.21 20.67
C LEU A 130 19.45 21.19 19.16
N ARG A 131 20.32 22.10 18.69
CA ARG A 131 20.74 22.14 17.28
C ARG A 131 21.43 20.85 16.82
N GLN A 132 22.27 20.24 17.65
CA GLN A 132 22.95 18.99 17.31
C GLN A 132 21.96 17.82 17.29
N VAL A 133 21.03 17.77 18.23
CA VAL A 133 19.93 16.78 18.24
C VAL A 133 19.06 16.91 16.99
N GLN A 134 18.71 18.13 16.59
CA GLN A 134 17.96 18.38 15.35
C GLN A 134 18.72 17.94 14.10
N GLN A 135 20.04 18.18 14.05
CA GLN A 135 20.88 17.75 12.93
C GLN A 135 20.95 16.21 12.83
N ALA A 136 21.17 15.53 13.95
CA ALA A 136 21.20 14.07 13.99
C ALA A 136 19.83 13.47 13.68
N TYR A 137 18.75 14.05 14.19
CA TYR A 137 17.38 13.64 13.86
C TYR A 137 17.07 13.76 12.37
N ARG A 138 17.42 14.89 11.74
CA ARG A 138 17.24 15.08 10.29
C ARG A 138 18.01 14.02 9.50
N PHE A 139 19.26 13.75 9.89
CA PHE A 139 20.06 12.71 9.26
C PHE A 139 19.40 11.33 9.37
N ILE A 140 18.95 10.94 10.57
CA ILE A 140 18.26 9.66 10.79
C ILE A 140 17.01 9.58 9.91
N SER A 141 16.18 10.61 9.90
CA SER A 141 14.92 10.65 9.13
C SER A 141 15.10 10.62 7.61
N GLU A 142 16.21 11.16 7.10
CA GLU A 142 16.46 11.26 5.66
C GLU A 142 17.23 10.07 5.10
N ASN A 143 18.05 9.39 5.91
CA ASN A 143 19.03 8.41 5.43
C ASN A 143 18.79 6.98 5.96
N LEU A 144 18.00 6.82 7.02
CA LEU A 144 17.76 5.52 7.65
C LEU A 144 16.28 5.14 7.56
N ASN A 145 16.01 3.83 7.55
CA ASN A 145 14.65 3.28 7.54
C ASN A 145 14.49 2.18 8.61
N PRO A 146 13.62 2.37 9.62
CA PRO A 146 13.41 1.37 10.66
C PRO A 146 12.79 0.04 10.15
N PHE A 147 12.13 0.05 8.99
CA PHE A 147 11.41 -1.10 8.43
C PHE A 147 11.91 -1.40 7.01
N PRO A 148 13.07 -2.06 6.85
CA PRO A 148 13.73 -2.22 5.56
C PRO A 148 12.93 -3.07 4.56
N GLY A 149 12.15 -4.07 5.03
CA GLY A 149 11.28 -4.88 4.18
C GLY A 149 10.23 -4.05 3.44
N ARG A 150 9.63 -3.05 4.13
CA ARG A 150 8.60 -2.20 3.54
C ARG A 150 9.08 -1.29 2.42
N ALA A 151 10.34 -0.86 2.43
CA ALA A 151 10.82 0.10 1.44
C ALA A 151 10.94 -0.49 0.03
N ASN A 152 11.21 -1.80 -0.06
CA ASN A 152 11.56 -2.46 -1.30
C ASN A 152 10.56 -3.57 -1.66
N TRP A 153 10.00 -4.27 -0.68
CA TRP A 153 9.00 -5.34 -0.84
C TRP A 153 7.65 -5.02 -0.21
N GLY A 154 7.55 -3.93 0.57
CA GLY A 154 6.27 -3.42 1.04
C GLY A 154 5.43 -2.82 -0.07
N ASP A 155 4.12 -2.90 0.15
CA ASP A 155 2.96 -2.51 -0.66
C ASP A 155 2.98 -1.13 -1.34
N VAL A 156 4.02 -0.31 -1.10
CA VAL A 156 4.09 1.07 -1.58
C VAL A 156 4.87 1.19 -2.89
N ARG A 157 5.73 0.22 -3.24
CA ARG A 157 6.61 0.34 -4.43
C ARG A 157 6.62 -0.84 -5.39
N GLN A 158 6.07 -2.00 -5.00
CA GLN A 158 5.84 -3.10 -5.93
C GLN A 158 4.33 -3.38 -6.04
N PRO A 159 3.63 -2.82 -7.04
CA PRO A 159 2.21 -3.08 -7.26
C PRO A 159 1.94 -4.49 -7.81
N ALA A 160 2.88 -5.43 -7.68
CA ALA A 160 2.81 -6.68 -8.43
C ALA A 160 2.06 -7.78 -7.69
N ASN A 161 2.32 -8.08 -6.41
CA ASN A 161 1.87 -9.37 -5.88
C ASN A 161 1.67 -9.45 -4.35
N SER A 162 1.04 -8.47 -3.72
CA SER A 162 0.38 -8.71 -2.43
C SER A 162 -1.10 -8.43 -2.54
N ARG A 163 -1.88 -9.31 -1.92
CA ARG A 163 -3.34 -9.42 -1.93
C ARG A 163 -4.02 -8.21 -1.28
N LEU A 164 -3.76 -7.01 -1.78
CA LEU A 164 -4.64 -5.89 -1.58
C LEU A 164 -5.87 -6.09 -2.45
N ASP A 165 -7.01 -5.68 -1.93
CA ASP A 165 -8.22 -5.37 -2.69
C ASP A 165 -7.90 -4.30 -3.75
N VAL A 166 -7.19 -4.70 -4.80
CA VAL A 166 -7.02 -3.90 -6.01
C VAL A 166 -8.40 -3.88 -6.62
N PHE A 167 -9.09 -2.75 -6.46
CA PHE A 167 -10.35 -2.48 -7.13
C PHE A 167 -10.09 -2.46 -8.65
N HIS A 168 -10.10 -3.63 -9.27
CA HIS A 168 -9.86 -3.81 -10.71
C HIS A 168 -11.00 -3.23 -11.57
N ARG A 169 -12.09 -2.77 -10.96
CA ARG A 169 -13.25 -2.21 -11.64
C ARG A 169 -13.58 -0.84 -11.06
N PRO A 170 -13.42 0.25 -11.83
CA PRO A 170 -13.96 1.54 -11.43
C PRO A 170 -15.48 1.46 -11.34
N ASP A 171 -16.09 2.18 -10.41
CA ASP A 171 -17.55 2.36 -10.38
C ASP A 171 -17.99 3.44 -11.40
N VAL A 172 -17.08 4.35 -11.76
CA VAL A 172 -17.35 5.51 -12.60
C VAL A 172 -16.12 5.82 -13.46
N ILE A 173 -16.32 6.04 -14.76
CA ILE A 173 -15.33 6.61 -15.68
C ILE A 173 -15.77 8.03 -16.05
N ILE A 174 -14.81 8.95 -16.06
CA ILE A 174 -15.01 10.33 -16.46
C ILE A 174 -14.13 10.61 -17.67
N SER A 175 -14.71 10.89 -18.83
CA SER A 175 -13.97 11.25 -20.04
C SER A 175 -14.29 12.67 -20.52
N TYR A 176 -13.27 13.31 -21.09
CA TYR A 176 -13.41 14.60 -21.77
C TYR A 176 -13.74 14.33 -23.24
N LEU A 177 -14.67 15.10 -23.80
CA LEU A 177 -14.85 15.12 -25.24
C LEU A 177 -13.67 15.88 -25.86
N GLU A 178 -13.03 15.32 -26.90
CA GLU A 178 -11.91 15.97 -27.58
C GLU A 178 -12.32 17.35 -28.11
N GLY A 179 -11.59 18.40 -27.69
CA GLY A 179 -11.59 19.71 -28.35
C GLY A 179 -12.29 20.85 -27.63
N ASP A 180 -12.96 20.64 -26.49
CA ASP A 180 -13.61 21.75 -25.77
C ASP A 180 -13.44 21.66 -24.25
N VAL A 181 -12.67 22.59 -23.68
CA VAL A 181 -12.33 22.63 -22.25
C VAL A 181 -13.55 23.06 -21.41
N GLU A 182 -14.61 23.59 -22.04
CA GLU A 182 -15.74 24.18 -21.33
C GLU A 182 -17.01 23.30 -21.24
N LYS A 183 -17.16 22.18 -21.98
CA LYS A 183 -18.35 21.27 -21.88
C LYS A 183 -18.11 19.85 -22.44
N PRO A 184 -18.96 18.86 -22.08
CA PRO A 184 -19.25 18.33 -20.76
C PRO A 184 -18.51 17.00 -20.53
N LEU A 185 -18.18 16.72 -19.27
CA LEU A 185 -17.59 15.46 -18.84
C LEU A 185 -18.59 14.32 -19.07
N ILE A 186 -18.22 13.30 -19.83
CA ILE A 186 -19.01 12.08 -19.94
C ILE A 186 -18.77 11.28 -18.67
N VAL A 187 -19.82 11.12 -17.85
CA VAL A 187 -19.81 10.28 -16.66
C VAL A 187 -20.46 8.95 -17.01
N GLU A 188 -19.65 7.92 -17.18
CA GLU A 188 -20.10 6.55 -17.38
C GLU A 188 -20.07 5.81 -16.04
N ILE A 189 -21.21 5.29 -15.61
CA ILE A 189 -21.29 4.44 -14.41
C ILE A 189 -21.09 3.01 -14.88
N ILE A 190 -20.03 2.36 -14.41
CA ILE A 190 -19.77 0.97 -14.73
C ILE A 190 -20.72 0.12 -13.91
N LEU A 191 -21.69 -0.49 -14.59
CA LEU A 191 -22.52 -1.54 -14.00
C LEU A 191 -21.88 -2.89 -14.35
N PRO A 192 -21.92 -3.89 -13.45
CA PRO A 192 -21.42 -5.24 -13.76
C PRO A 192 -22.27 -5.96 -14.84
N LEU A 193 -23.30 -5.30 -15.38
CA LEU A 193 -24.21 -5.81 -16.38
C LEU A 193 -24.13 -4.91 -17.63
N ASN A 194 -23.70 -5.49 -18.75
CA ASN A 194 -23.76 -4.84 -20.06
C ASN A 194 -25.21 -4.90 -20.57
N GLY A 195 -26.10 -4.05 -20.06
CA GLY A 195 -27.49 -4.00 -20.54
C GLY A 195 -28.47 -3.22 -19.67
N THR A 196 -29.73 -3.18 -20.10
CA THR A 196 -30.84 -2.57 -19.34
C THR A 196 -31.71 -3.66 -18.72
N LEU A 197 -31.95 -3.58 -17.41
CA LEU A 197 -32.90 -4.45 -16.73
C LEU A 197 -34.32 -4.04 -17.12
N ARG A 198 -35.11 -4.97 -17.67
CA ARG A 198 -36.51 -4.74 -18.07
C ARG A 198 -37.38 -5.89 -17.59
N VAL A 199 -38.59 -5.56 -17.14
CA VAL A 199 -39.62 -6.57 -16.83
C VAL A 199 -40.08 -7.21 -18.13
N ASN A 200 -40.00 -8.54 -18.23
CA ASN A 200 -40.40 -9.27 -19.44
C ASN A 200 -41.93 -9.13 -19.66
N PRO A 201 -42.39 -8.67 -20.85
CA PRO A 201 -43.81 -8.45 -21.13
C PRO A 201 -44.67 -9.73 -21.13
N VAL A 202 -44.06 -10.92 -21.23
CA VAL A 202 -44.77 -12.20 -21.19
C VAL A 202 -45.52 -12.41 -19.87
N PHE A 203 -44.95 -11.96 -18.75
CA PHE A 203 -45.60 -12.08 -17.44
C PHE A 203 -46.88 -11.23 -17.33
N LYS A 204 -46.95 -10.11 -18.06
CA LYS A 204 -48.18 -9.29 -18.12
C LYS A 204 -49.32 -10.03 -18.84
N LYS A 205 -48.98 -10.85 -19.83
CA LYS A 205 -49.96 -11.69 -20.56
C LYS A 205 -50.37 -12.89 -19.71
N ALA A 206 -49.41 -13.56 -19.06
CA ALA A 206 -49.65 -14.72 -18.21
C ALA A 206 -50.56 -14.42 -16.99
N ILE A 207 -50.50 -13.20 -16.43
CA ILE A 207 -51.42 -12.78 -15.34
C ILE A 207 -52.88 -12.70 -15.81
N HIS A 208 -53.12 -12.48 -17.12
CA HIS A 208 -54.46 -12.42 -17.67
C HIS A 208 -55.09 -13.81 -17.83
N GLU A 209 -54.26 -14.84 -17.98
CA GLU A 209 -54.64 -16.25 -18.18
C GLU A 209 -54.59 -17.08 -16.87
N ALA A 210 -54.19 -16.47 -15.76
CA ALA A 210 -53.99 -17.13 -14.47
C ALA A 210 -55.31 -17.37 -13.69
N PRO A 211 -55.39 -18.46 -12.90
CA PRO A 211 -56.51 -18.70 -11.99
C PRO A 211 -56.60 -17.62 -10.89
N GLU A 212 -57.82 -17.23 -10.51
CA GLU A 212 -58.10 -16.08 -9.62
C GLU A 212 -57.38 -16.15 -8.26
N GLU A 213 -57.12 -17.36 -7.73
CA GLU A 213 -56.47 -17.56 -6.43
C GLU A 213 -55.01 -17.06 -6.39
N ASN A 214 -54.27 -17.18 -7.50
CA ASN A 214 -52.86 -16.75 -7.58
C ASN A 214 -52.68 -15.38 -8.24
N LYS A 215 -53.75 -14.83 -8.82
CA LYS A 215 -53.73 -13.64 -9.67
C LYS A 215 -53.30 -12.39 -8.90
N ASP A 216 -53.75 -12.25 -7.67
CA ASP A 216 -53.41 -11.08 -6.84
C ASP A 216 -51.97 -11.13 -6.32
N SER A 217 -51.45 -12.32 -5.99
CA SER A 217 -50.02 -12.49 -5.66
C SER A 217 -49.14 -12.14 -6.85
N TRP A 218 -49.46 -12.63 -8.06
CA TRP A 218 -48.65 -12.40 -9.25
C TRP A 218 -48.70 -10.94 -9.72
N LYS A 219 -49.83 -10.25 -9.54
CA LYS A 219 -49.91 -8.79 -9.73
C LYS A 219 -48.98 -8.05 -8.76
N SER A 220 -49.03 -8.39 -7.48
CA SER A 220 -48.16 -7.80 -6.45
C SER A 220 -46.67 -8.01 -6.76
N ASP A 221 -46.29 -9.21 -7.20
CA ASP A 221 -44.91 -9.52 -7.60
C ASP A 221 -44.47 -8.71 -8.83
N LEU A 222 -45.35 -8.56 -9.83
CA LEU A 222 -45.08 -7.74 -11.03
C LEU A 222 -44.92 -6.25 -10.70
N GLU A 223 -45.74 -5.75 -9.78
CA GLU A 223 -45.65 -4.37 -9.28
C GLU A 223 -44.33 -4.14 -8.54
N ARG A 224 -43.93 -5.06 -7.66
CA ARG A 224 -42.65 -5.03 -6.98
C ARG A 224 -41.47 -5.07 -7.95
N ALA A 225 -41.51 -5.93 -8.96
CA ALA A 225 -40.48 -5.99 -10.00
C ALA A 225 -40.40 -4.68 -10.82
N SER A 226 -41.56 -4.10 -11.15
CA SER A 226 -41.63 -2.82 -11.88
C SER A 226 -41.11 -1.65 -11.05
N LEU A 227 -41.43 -1.64 -9.75
CA LEU A 227 -40.91 -0.65 -8.80
C LEU A 227 -39.39 -0.78 -8.66
N PHE A 228 -38.87 -2.00 -8.55
CA PHE A 228 -37.42 -2.24 -8.46
C PHE A 228 -36.66 -1.68 -9.66
N VAL A 229 -37.15 -1.93 -10.89
CA VAL A 229 -36.54 -1.37 -12.11
C VAL A 229 -36.54 0.15 -12.09
N LYS A 230 -37.63 0.79 -11.64
CA LYS A 230 -37.71 2.25 -11.50
C LYS A 230 -36.72 2.78 -10.47
N CYS A 231 -36.64 2.15 -9.30
CA CYS A 231 -35.68 2.53 -8.25
C CYS A 231 -34.23 2.41 -8.73
N LEU A 232 -33.92 1.36 -9.50
CA LEU A 232 -32.58 1.16 -10.07
C LEU A 232 -32.22 2.25 -11.09
N GLN A 233 -33.16 2.62 -11.97
CA GLN A 233 -32.99 3.72 -12.91
C GLN A 233 -32.80 5.06 -12.19
N GLN A 234 -33.60 5.32 -11.15
CA GLN A 234 -33.49 6.53 -10.34
C GLN A 234 -32.14 6.61 -9.62
N ARG A 235 -31.64 5.50 -9.05
CA ARG A 235 -30.31 5.41 -8.45
C ARG A 235 -29.22 5.83 -9.44
N ASN A 236 -29.24 5.25 -10.64
CA ASN A 236 -28.23 5.53 -11.67
C ASN A 236 -28.28 7.00 -12.11
N HIS A 237 -29.48 7.56 -12.32
CA HIS A 237 -29.65 8.96 -12.68
C HIS A 237 -29.15 9.92 -11.59
N THR A 238 -29.46 9.63 -10.32
CA THR A 238 -28.99 10.43 -9.18
C THR A 238 -27.47 10.37 -9.07
N MET A 239 -26.86 9.18 -9.20
CA MET A 239 -25.41 9.03 -9.20
C MET A 239 -24.74 9.86 -10.31
N GLN A 240 -25.25 9.78 -11.55
CA GLN A 240 -24.72 10.59 -12.66
C GLN A 240 -24.75 12.09 -12.34
N ARG A 241 -25.86 12.58 -11.79
CA ARG A 241 -26.00 14.00 -11.42
C ARG A 241 -25.06 14.40 -10.29
N LEU A 242 -24.90 13.55 -9.28
CA LEU A 242 -24.00 13.78 -8.15
C LEU A 242 -22.55 13.86 -8.62
N ILE A 243 -22.12 12.89 -9.42
CA ILE A 243 -20.76 12.85 -9.97
C ILE A 243 -20.51 14.08 -10.84
N HIS A 244 -21.45 14.42 -11.74
CA HIS A 244 -21.31 15.62 -12.57
C HIS A 244 -21.14 16.89 -11.72
N ARG A 245 -21.91 17.04 -10.63
CA ARG A 245 -21.74 18.16 -9.70
C ARG A 245 -20.40 18.13 -8.98
N LEU A 246 -19.95 16.95 -8.57
CA LEU A 246 -18.71 16.77 -7.84
C LEU A 246 -17.51 17.12 -8.71
N VAL A 247 -17.49 16.69 -9.97
CA VAL A 247 -16.42 17.02 -10.92
C VAL A 247 -16.37 18.54 -11.18
N VAL A 248 -17.52 19.21 -11.33
CA VAL A 248 -17.57 20.68 -11.48
C VAL A 248 -17.01 21.42 -10.26
N LEU A 249 -17.31 20.95 -9.04
CA LEU A 249 -16.77 21.55 -7.81
C LEU A 249 -15.26 21.34 -7.68
N GLN A 250 -14.77 20.16 -8.09
CA GLN A 250 -13.35 19.83 -8.06
C GLN A 250 -12.56 20.55 -9.15
N SER A 251 -13.11 20.71 -10.36
CA SER A 251 -12.44 21.42 -11.45
C SER A 251 -12.19 22.88 -11.10
N TRP A 252 -13.19 23.58 -10.56
CA TRP A 252 -13.06 24.97 -10.11
C TRP A 252 -11.99 25.16 -9.03
N ARG A 253 -11.85 24.18 -8.13
CA ARG A 253 -10.86 24.22 -7.03
C ARG A 253 -9.43 23.97 -7.50
N CYS A 254 -9.25 23.27 -8.63
CA CYS A 254 -7.94 23.00 -9.23
C CYS A 254 -7.41 24.18 -10.07
N THR A 255 -8.25 25.03 -10.65
CA THR A 255 -7.81 26.16 -11.49
C THR A 255 -7.29 27.37 -10.69
N ASN A 256 -7.67 27.48 -9.41
CA ASN A 256 -7.43 28.68 -8.58
C ASN A 256 -6.35 28.54 -7.49
N ARG A 257 -5.57 27.45 -7.46
CA ARG A 257 -4.40 27.30 -6.55
C ARG A 257 -3.22 26.61 -7.23
N PRO A 258 -1.97 26.99 -6.91
CA PRO A 258 -0.80 26.25 -7.36
C PRO A 258 -0.88 24.79 -6.87
N PHE A 259 -0.63 23.88 -7.81
CA PHE A 259 -0.94 22.44 -7.79
C PHE A 259 -0.27 21.61 -6.67
N ARG A 260 0.44 22.22 -5.73
CA ARG A 260 1.29 21.52 -4.76
C ARG A 260 0.61 21.08 -3.47
N GLU A 261 -0.59 21.55 -3.15
CA GLU A 261 -1.14 21.34 -1.79
C GLU A 261 -2.49 20.65 -1.69
N LEU A 262 -3.18 20.30 -2.79
CA LEU A 262 -4.60 19.90 -2.65
C LEU A 262 -4.99 18.45 -2.93
N TRP A 263 -4.12 17.57 -3.44
CA TRP A 263 -4.51 16.15 -3.57
C TRP A 263 -3.35 15.18 -3.40
N ARG A 264 -3.39 14.43 -2.29
CA ARG A 264 -2.71 13.14 -2.14
C ARG A 264 -3.55 12.05 -2.84
N ILE A 265 -3.89 12.25 -4.12
CA ILE A 265 -4.38 11.17 -4.99
C ILE A 265 -3.12 10.58 -5.63
N ARG A 266 -2.80 9.33 -5.28
CA ARG A 266 -1.67 8.60 -5.88
C ARG A 266 -1.88 8.54 -7.39
N ARG A 267 -1.04 9.25 -8.15
CA ARG A 267 -0.79 8.96 -9.56
C ARG A 267 -0.27 7.52 -9.64
N TYR A 268 -1.01 6.62 -10.27
CA TYR A 268 -0.41 5.46 -10.91
C TYR A 268 -0.39 5.70 -12.43
N ASN A 269 0.80 5.58 -13.00
CA ASN A 269 1.21 5.63 -14.40
C ASN A 269 0.22 6.21 -15.43
N CYS A 270 0.55 7.42 -15.87
CA CYS A 270 0.06 8.00 -17.10
C CYS A 270 0.81 7.36 -18.28
N GLN A 271 0.24 6.35 -18.93
CA GLN A 271 0.63 5.98 -20.28
C GLN A 271 -0.24 6.74 -21.27
N THR A 272 0.43 7.35 -22.25
CA THR A 272 -0.07 8.23 -23.30
C THR A 272 -1.14 7.57 -24.16
N SER A 273 -2.41 7.79 -23.83
CA SER A 273 -3.54 7.69 -24.76
C SER A 273 -4.78 8.33 -24.14
N GLY A 274 -5.00 9.63 -24.39
CA GLY A 274 -6.29 10.35 -24.42
C GLY A 274 -7.39 10.13 -23.37
N SER A 275 -7.21 9.35 -22.31
CA SER A 275 -8.27 8.92 -21.40
C SER A 275 -7.78 8.97 -19.96
N PHE A 276 -8.31 9.92 -19.18
CA PHE A 276 -8.02 10.04 -17.77
C PHE A 276 -9.02 9.21 -16.96
N HIS A 277 -8.57 8.14 -16.32
CA HIS A 277 -9.38 7.40 -15.35
C HIS A 277 -9.28 8.09 -13.98
N PHE A 278 -10.35 8.74 -13.54
CA PHE A 278 -10.45 9.28 -12.20
C PHE A 278 -11.19 8.30 -11.29
N HIS A 279 -10.47 7.70 -10.33
CA HIS A 279 -11.11 6.99 -9.22
C HIS A 279 -11.51 8.01 -8.14
N LEU A 280 -12.82 8.19 -7.98
CA LEU A 280 -13.38 9.10 -7.01
C LEU A 280 -13.77 8.34 -5.73
N PHE A 281 -12.93 8.38 -4.70
CA PHE A 281 -13.30 7.87 -3.38
C PHE A 281 -13.99 8.97 -2.57
N LEU A 282 -15.27 8.74 -2.24
CA LEU A 282 -15.95 9.42 -1.13
C LEU A 282 -15.32 8.89 0.16
N ILE A 283 -14.41 9.65 0.76
CA ILE A 283 -14.00 9.45 2.14
C ILE A 283 -15.16 10.00 2.99
N GLU A 284 -15.90 9.11 3.65
CA GLU A 284 -16.77 9.51 4.77
C GLU A 284 -15.89 10.19 5.84
N VAL A 285 -16.33 11.36 6.28
CA VAL A 285 -15.74 12.10 7.41
C VAL A 285 -16.30 11.52 8.71
#